data_AF-A0A967DH92-F1
#
_entry.id   AF-A0A967DH92-F1
#
_cell.length_a   1.000
_cell.length_b   1.000
_cell.length_c   1.000
_cell.angle_alpha   90.00
_cell.angle_beta   90.00
_cell.angle_gamma   90.00
#
_symmetry.space_group_name_H-M   'P 1'
#
loop_
_entity.id
_entity.type
_entity.pdbx_description
1 polymer ?
#
loop_
_entity_poly.entity_id
_entity_poly.type
_entity_poly.pdbx_seq_one_letter_code
_entity_poly.pdbx_strand_id
1 'polypeptide(L)'
;MSSSPTTFPSDFSAQDRFLAEKTEEALVRGVELQAWRDGPKPGLRVFPLDLAKKFKLENRAEGYFGETNIAGRPRSVMGAKQFVKFGRLDRANAAEMLKEFVYKEFLTRAHWMYPDGYTLGSDPESGKYKWVLLTLQIHDFVMEMGPVKKRLKEAACVAPSPRFMKIRETPNDDCVLSIQVGYPFVEFAPIPNIFGFGPGKFGIALKYFTFNLMKDGEVTTEMDFLAAPRCEKVFDFGKMIPDPLYGTADMVEMLTLGMVSASPFHDMMDKGMLETHCRVHQALMDGLGDVWVTWLAEQAG
;
A
#
# COMPACT_ATOMS: atom_id res chain seq x y z
N MET A 1 24.34 8.11 7.11
CA MET A 1 24.57 9.25 6.20
C MET A 1 23.83 10.44 6.80
N SER A 2 24.54 11.50 7.19
CA SER A 2 23.89 12.73 7.64
C SER A 2 23.49 13.51 6.39
N SER A 3 22.22 13.47 6.00
CA SER A 3 21.72 14.36 4.95
C SER A 3 21.77 15.79 5.47
N SER A 4 22.41 16.70 4.71
CA SER A 4 22.33 18.12 4.98
C SER A 4 20.86 18.54 5.12
N PRO A 5 20.52 19.48 6.02
CA PRO A 5 19.14 19.92 6.19
C PRO A 5 18.57 20.43 4.86
N THR A 6 17.40 19.90 4.48
CA THR A 6 16.69 20.31 3.25
C THR A 6 16.35 21.79 3.33
N THR A 7 16.84 22.58 2.37
CA THR A 7 16.48 24.00 2.26
C THR A 7 15.17 24.15 1.49
N PHE A 8 14.11 24.55 2.18
CA PHE A 8 12.82 24.85 1.54
C PHE A 8 12.76 26.27 0.99
N PRO A 9 11.88 26.55 0.00
CA PRO A 9 11.65 27.89 -0.50
C PRO A 9 11.16 28.79 0.63
N SER A 10 11.56 30.07 0.62
CA SER A 10 11.18 31.01 1.67
C SER A 10 9.67 31.25 1.75
N ASP A 11 8.95 31.05 0.64
CA ASP A 11 7.51 31.23 0.49
C ASP A 11 6.68 30.01 0.93
N PHE A 12 7.29 28.86 1.25
CA PHE A 12 6.57 27.73 1.84
C PHE A 12 5.99 28.12 3.20
N SER A 13 4.68 27.87 3.38
CA SER A 13 4.03 27.97 4.68
C SER A 13 4.58 26.92 5.66
N ALA A 14 4.25 27.06 6.95
CA ALA A 14 4.63 26.05 7.95
C ALA A 14 4.04 24.67 7.61
N GLN A 15 2.82 24.62 7.07
CA GLN A 15 2.19 23.38 6.65
C GLN A 15 2.91 22.75 5.46
N ASP A 16 3.32 23.55 4.46
CA ASP A 16 4.03 23.04 3.28
C ASP A 16 5.38 22.44 3.67
N ARG A 17 6.11 23.11 4.57
CA ARG A 17 7.39 22.59 5.10
C ARG A 17 7.19 21.27 5.84
N PHE A 18 6.18 21.20 6.71
CA PHE A 18 5.85 19.98 7.42
C PHE A 18 5.52 18.82 6.47
N LEU A 19 4.68 19.06 5.45
CA LEU A 19 4.33 18.04 4.46
C LEU A 19 5.53 17.63 3.61
N ALA A 20 6.40 18.57 3.27
CA ALA A 20 7.62 18.31 2.53
C ALA A 20 8.59 17.43 3.33
N GLU A 21 8.85 17.77 4.59
CA GLU A 21 9.65 16.96 5.52
C GLU A 21 9.08 15.55 5.66
N LYS A 22 7.77 15.43 5.88
CA LYS A 22 7.10 14.13 5.99
C LYS A 22 7.15 13.31 4.70
N THR A 23 7.10 13.97 3.55
CA THR A 23 7.25 13.32 2.26
C THR A 23 8.67 12.77 2.07
N GLU A 24 9.69 13.55 2.41
CA GLU A 24 11.08 13.10 2.37
C GLU A 24 11.35 11.95 3.33
N GLU A 25 10.83 12.02 4.56
CA GLU A 25 10.87 10.91 5.51
C GLU A 25 10.25 9.64 4.92
N ALA A 26 9.07 9.76 4.30
CA ALA A 26 8.36 8.63 3.71
C ALA A 26 9.14 7.99 2.55
N LEU A 27 9.78 8.80 1.70
CA LEU A 27 10.61 8.31 0.60
C LEU A 27 11.86 7.58 1.11
N VAL A 28 12.53 8.11 2.13
CA VAL A 28 13.73 7.49 2.72
C VAL A 28 13.37 6.18 3.41
N ARG A 29 12.41 6.21 4.34
CA ARG A 29 11.97 5.02 5.09
C ARG A 29 11.30 3.99 4.17
N GLY A 30 10.60 4.44 3.13
CA GLY A 30 10.05 3.58 2.10
C GLY A 30 11.13 2.76 1.40
N VAL A 31 12.31 3.32 1.10
CA VAL A 31 13.38 2.53 0.51
C VAL A 31 13.97 1.50 1.49
N GLU A 32 14.10 1.84 2.77
CA GLU A 32 14.53 0.89 3.80
C GLU A 32 13.55 -0.29 3.92
N LEU A 33 12.24 0.02 3.96
CA LEU A 33 11.20 -0.99 4.07
C LEU A 33 11.06 -1.83 2.78
N GLN A 34 11.28 -1.24 1.62
CA GLN A 34 11.40 -1.95 0.35
C GLN A 34 12.60 -2.91 0.34
N ALA A 35 13.75 -2.48 0.85
CA ALA A 35 14.94 -3.34 0.92
C ALA A 35 14.70 -4.56 1.82
N TRP A 36 14.00 -4.39 2.95
CA TRP A 36 13.55 -5.50 3.78
C TRP A 36 12.57 -6.43 3.05
N ARG A 37 11.59 -5.87 2.34
CA ARG A 37 10.62 -6.63 1.54
C ARG A 37 11.33 -7.50 0.50
N ASP A 38 12.28 -6.93 -0.23
CA ASP A 38 12.99 -7.61 -1.31
C ASP A 38 14.08 -8.58 -0.78
N GLY A 39 14.51 -8.44 0.48
CA GLY A 39 15.58 -9.20 1.10
C GLY A 39 15.15 -10.47 1.86
N PRO A 40 16.13 -11.18 2.47
CA PRO A 40 15.86 -12.28 3.38
C PRO A 40 15.08 -11.82 4.62
N LYS A 41 14.08 -12.61 5.03
CA LYS A 41 13.20 -12.27 6.17
C LYS A 41 13.18 -13.44 7.18
N PRO A 42 14.26 -13.63 7.96
CA PRO A 42 14.30 -14.68 8.97
C PRO A 42 13.18 -14.45 10.00
N GLY A 43 12.49 -15.52 10.39
CA GLY A 43 11.39 -15.44 11.37
C GLY A 43 10.09 -14.82 10.83
N LEU A 44 9.97 -14.57 9.51
CA LEU A 44 8.72 -14.11 8.92
C LEU A 44 7.61 -15.15 9.15
N ARG A 45 6.55 -14.75 9.84
CA ARG A 45 5.37 -15.59 10.05
C ARG A 45 4.33 -15.28 8.99
N VAL A 46 4.12 -16.21 8.06
CA VAL A 46 3.11 -16.10 7.01
C VAL A 46 1.87 -16.89 7.40
N PHE A 47 0.68 -16.39 7.06
CA PHE A 47 -0.60 -17.03 7.33
C PHE A 47 -1.62 -16.72 6.23
N PRO A 48 -2.57 -17.62 5.94
CA PRO A 48 -3.61 -17.35 4.95
C PRO A 48 -4.59 -16.29 5.47
N LEU A 49 -5.11 -15.46 4.55
CA LEU A 49 -6.18 -14.51 4.80
C LEU A 49 -7.46 -15.01 4.14
N ASP A 50 -8.55 -15.06 4.89
CA ASP A 50 -9.86 -15.43 4.34
C ASP A 50 -10.66 -14.17 4.01
N LEU A 51 -10.88 -13.95 2.71
CA LEU A 51 -11.63 -12.78 2.28
C LEU A 51 -13.15 -12.96 2.46
N ALA A 52 -13.63 -14.17 2.81
CA ALA A 52 -15.01 -14.53 3.17
C ALA A 52 -16.09 -14.13 2.15
N LYS A 53 -15.68 -13.74 0.93
CA LYS A 53 -16.55 -13.27 -0.15
C LYS A 53 -16.08 -13.87 -1.46
N LYS A 54 -17.03 -14.23 -2.31
CA LYS A 54 -16.74 -14.60 -3.70
C LYS A 54 -16.55 -13.34 -4.53
N PHE A 55 -15.38 -13.23 -5.15
CA PHE A 55 -15.02 -12.15 -6.06
C PHE A 55 -15.09 -12.62 -7.51
N LYS A 56 -15.10 -11.66 -8.44
CA LYS A 56 -15.17 -11.97 -9.88
C LYS A 56 -13.87 -12.61 -10.34
N LEU A 57 -12.74 -12.02 -9.98
CA LEU A 57 -11.42 -12.54 -10.34
C LEU A 57 -10.94 -13.55 -9.29
N GLU A 58 -10.36 -14.65 -9.76
CA GLU A 58 -9.73 -15.65 -8.90
C GLU A 58 -8.55 -15.02 -8.16
N ASN A 59 -8.49 -15.26 -6.86
CA ASN A 59 -7.47 -14.66 -6.01
C ASN A 59 -7.08 -15.57 -4.83
N ARG A 60 -5.90 -15.29 -4.29
CA ARG A 60 -5.44 -15.79 -2.98
C ARG A 60 -4.75 -14.67 -2.23
N ALA A 61 -4.87 -14.67 -0.91
CA ALA A 61 -4.26 -13.66 -0.05
C ALA A 61 -3.56 -14.30 1.15
N GLU A 62 -2.40 -13.74 1.48
CA GLU A 62 -1.54 -14.16 2.59
C GLU A 62 -1.17 -12.92 3.40
N GLY A 63 -1.25 -13.03 4.71
CA GLY A 63 -0.76 -12.04 5.65
C GLY A 63 0.60 -12.48 6.17
N TYR A 64 1.40 -11.52 6.62
CA TYR A 64 2.66 -11.83 7.26
C TYR A 64 3.00 -10.85 8.37
N PHE A 65 3.65 -11.35 9.41
CA PHE A 65 4.30 -10.56 10.45
C PHE A 65 5.79 -10.82 10.46
N GLY A 66 6.57 -9.77 10.72
CA GLY A 66 8.01 -9.87 10.84
C GLY A 66 8.59 -8.71 11.63
N GLU A 67 9.90 -8.59 11.57
CA GLU A 67 10.64 -7.52 12.23
C GLU A 67 11.69 -6.97 11.26
N THR A 68 11.99 -5.69 11.40
CA THR A 68 13.01 -5.00 10.62
C THR A 68 13.62 -3.84 11.40
N ASN A 69 14.68 -3.24 10.87
CA ASN A 69 15.24 -2.00 11.38
C ASN A 69 14.92 -0.86 10.41
N ILE A 70 14.11 0.12 10.85
CA ILE A 70 13.83 1.36 10.12
C ILE A 70 14.43 2.53 10.88
N ALA A 71 15.21 3.38 10.21
CA ALA A 71 15.95 4.48 10.81
C ALA A 71 16.78 4.06 12.03
N GLY A 72 17.42 2.89 11.96
CA GLY A 72 18.25 2.34 13.03
C GLY A 72 17.50 1.86 14.28
N ARG A 73 16.16 1.74 14.21
CA ARG A 73 15.34 1.24 15.32
C ARG A 73 14.64 -0.05 14.93
N PRO A 74 14.59 -1.06 15.83
CA PRO A 74 13.78 -2.25 15.59
C PRO A 74 12.30 -1.87 15.52
N ARG A 75 11.62 -2.41 14.52
CA ARG A 75 10.20 -2.20 14.25
C ARG A 75 9.56 -3.53 13.90
N SER A 76 8.39 -3.77 14.48
CA SER A 76 7.51 -4.82 14.02
C SER A 76 6.98 -4.48 12.62
N VAL A 77 6.69 -5.48 11.81
CA VAL A 77 6.14 -5.33 10.46
C VAL A 77 4.89 -6.19 10.35
N MET A 78 3.87 -5.64 9.72
CA MET A 78 2.74 -6.39 9.18
C MET A 78 2.59 -6.10 7.70
N GLY A 79 2.09 -7.07 6.96
CA GLY A 79 1.73 -6.86 5.58
C GLY A 79 0.81 -7.93 5.04
N ALA A 80 0.30 -7.70 3.85
CA ALA A 80 -0.49 -8.64 3.11
C ALA A 80 -0.04 -8.68 1.65
N LYS A 81 0.01 -9.90 1.13
CA LYS A 81 0.32 -10.21 -0.25
C LYS A 81 -0.89 -10.88 -0.89
N GLN A 82 -1.38 -10.31 -1.98
CA GLN A 82 -2.55 -10.81 -2.68
C GLN A 82 -2.22 -11.05 -4.14
N PHE A 83 -2.59 -12.22 -4.64
CA PHE A 83 -2.36 -12.65 -6.01
C PHE A 83 -3.71 -12.78 -6.70
N VAL A 84 -3.82 -12.25 -7.91
CA VAL A 84 -5.05 -12.22 -8.70
C VAL A 84 -4.74 -12.71 -10.11
N LYS A 85 -5.54 -13.66 -10.60
CA LYS A 85 -5.53 -14.00 -12.03
C LYS A 85 -6.33 -12.94 -12.77
N PHE A 86 -5.63 -12.05 -13.46
CA PHE A 86 -6.20 -10.80 -13.95
C PHE A 86 -6.84 -10.96 -15.33
N GLY A 87 -6.18 -11.67 -16.24
CA GLY A 87 -6.66 -11.87 -17.60
C GLY A 87 -5.70 -12.67 -18.45
N ARG A 88 -5.86 -12.57 -19.77
CA ARG A 88 -4.96 -13.17 -20.76
C ARG A 88 -4.66 -12.18 -21.87
N LEU A 89 -3.49 -12.34 -22.48
CA LEU A 89 -3.00 -11.51 -23.58
C LEU A 89 -2.19 -12.34 -24.57
N ASP A 90 -2.90 -13.02 -25.47
CA ASP A 90 -2.33 -13.95 -26.45
C ASP A 90 -2.02 -13.23 -27.79
N ARG A 91 -1.08 -12.27 -27.76
CA ARG A 91 -0.70 -11.46 -28.94
C ARG A 91 0.82 -11.31 -29.07
N ALA A 92 1.31 -11.14 -30.30
CA ALA A 92 2.74 -10.97 -30.58
C ALA A 92 3.35 -9.73 -29.88
N ASN A 93 2.56 -8.68 -29.66
CA ASN A 93 2.94 -7.44 -28.97
C ASN A 93 2.40 -7.37 -27.52
N ALA A 94 2.20 -8.51 -26.87
CA ALA A 94 1.60 -8.57 -25.53
C ALA A 94 2.38 -7.75 -24.47
N ALA A 95 3.71 -7.72 -24.55
CA ALA A 95 4.52 -6.94 -23.62
C ALA A 95 4.24 -5.43 -23.72
N GLU A 96 4.23 -4.88 -24.93
CA GLU A 96 3.91 -3.48 -25.21
C GLU A 96 2.48 -3.13 -24.81
N MET A 97 1.53 -4.02 -25.11
CA MET A 97 0.13 -3.86 -24.71
C MET A 97 -0.04 -3.84 -23.19
N LEU A 98 0.65 -4.72 -22.44
CA LEU A 98 0.60 -4.68 -20.98
C LEU A 98 1.24 -3.40 -20.42
N LYS A 99 2.36 -2.93 -20.99
CA LYS A 99 2.96 -1.63 -20.64
C LYS A 99 1.93 -0.52 -20.84
N GLU A 100 1.31 -0.47 -22.01
CA GLU A 100 0.31 0.53 -22.34
C GLU A 100 -0.89 0.52 -21.39
N PHE A 101 -1.47 -0.65 -21.10
CA PHE A 101 -2.57 -0.76 -20.15
C PHE A 101 -2.15 -0.25 -18.76
N VAL A 102 -0.98 -0.65 -18.26
CA VAL A 102 -0.53 -0.21 -16.93
C VAL A 102 -0.36 1.31 -16.90
N TYR A 103 0.26 1.89 -17.93
CA TYR A 103 0.51 3.33 -17.96
C TYR A 103 -0.74 4.17 -18.24
N LYS A 104 -1.59 3.77 -19.17
CA LYS A 104 -2.71 4.59 -19.65
C LYS A 104 -4.02 4.30 -18.93
N GLU A 105 -4.26 3.05 -18.54
CA GLU A 105 -5.52 2.68 -17.86
C GLU A 105 -5.32 2.55 -16.36
N PHE A 106 -4.37 1.71 -15.92
CA PHE A 106 -4.20 1.47 -14.49
C PHE A 106 -3.76 2.72 -13.75
N LEU A 107 -2.65 3.37 -14.15
CA LEU A 107 -2.14 4.54 -13.44
C LEU A 107 -3.11 5.72 -13.47
N THR A 108 -3.76 5.98 -14.61
CA THR A 108 -4.74 7.07 -14.78
C THR A 108 -5.99 6.88 -13.92
N ARG A 109 -6.36 5.63 -13.61
CA ARG A 109 -7.54 5.30 -12.79
C ARG A 109 -7.18 5.04 -11.33
N ALA A 110 -5.98 4.55 -11.07
CA ALA A 110 -5.44 4.36 -9.74
C ALA A 110 -5.07 5.71 -9.09
N HIS A 111 -4.75 6.74 -9.89
CA HIS A 111 -4.42 8.10 -9.43
C HIS A 111 -4.87 9.16 -10.46
N TRP A 112 -5.41 10.29 -10.00
CA TRP A 112 -5.91 11.39 -10.84
C TRP A 112 -4.75 12.14 -11.53
N MET A 113 -4.87 12.42 -12.83
CA MET A 113 -4.03 13.39 -13.55
C MET A 113 -4.39 14.83 -13.14
N TYR A 114 -3.42 15.72 -13.05
CA TYR A 114 -3.71 17.15 -12.88
C TYR A 114 -4.54 17.67 -14.09
N PRO A 115 -5.40 18.69 -13.90
CA PRO A 115 -6.14 19.32 -15.00
C PRO A 115 -5.26 19.86 -16.14
N ASP A 116 -3.97 20.08 -15.87
CA ASP A 116 -2.96 20.56 -16.83
C ASP A 116 -2.29 19.41 -17.64
N GLY A 117 -2.66 18.16 -17.40
CA GLY A 117 -2.11 17.00 -18.10
C GLY A 117 -0.72 16.56 -17.63
N TYR A 118 -0.23 17.06 -16.48
CA TYR A 118 1.07 16.62 -15.95
C TYR A 118 1.05 15.12 -15.61
N THR A 119 1.95 14.37 -16.24
CA THR A 119 2.17 12.95 -15.96
C THR A 119 3.45 12.79 -15.13
N LEU A 120 3.38 11.99 -14.07
CA LEU A 120 4.57 11.54 -13.34
C LEU A 120 5.50 10.80 -14.32
N GLY A 121 6.55 11.47 -14.80
CA GLY A 121 7.53 10.89 -15.73
C GLY A 121 8.02 11.84 -16.83
N SER A 122 7.34 12.95 -17.10
CA SER A 122 7.80 13.95 -18.08
C SER A 122 8.60 15.05 -17.39
N ASP A 123 9.93 14.94 -17.52
CA ASP A 123 10.97 15.95 -17.25
C ASP A 123 11.46 16.13 -15.79
N PRO A 124 12.58 15.47 -15.41
CA PRO A 124 13.31 15.75 -14.17
C PRO A 124 14.10 17.07 -14.17
N GLU A 125 14.23 17.77 -15.30
CA GLU A 125 15.20 18.85 -15.46
C GLU A 125 14.65 20.25 -15.13
N SER A 126 13.33 20.42 -14.98
CA SER A 126 12.71 21.75 -14.80
C SER A 126 12.23 22.13 -13.39
N GLY A 127 12.26 21.23 -12.39
CA GLY A 127 11.61 21.49 -11.09
C GLY A 127 12.51 21.26 -9.87
N LYS A 128 12.62 22.26 -8.99
CA LYS A 128 13.39 22.25 -7.72
C LYS A 128 13.12 21.09 -6.75
N TYR A 129 12.07 20.28 -6.96
CA TYR A 129 11.68 19.16 -6.10
C TYR A 129 11.52 17.87 -6.90
N LYS A 130 12.19 16.79 -6.46
CA LYS A 130 12.25 15.47 -7.13
C LYS A 130 11.06 14.55 -6.79
N TRP A 131 10.02 15.07 -6.15
CA TRP A 131 8.91 14.29 -5.62
C TRP A 131 7.60 15.06 -5.69
N VAL A 132 6.49 14.32 -5.69
CA VAL A 132 5.12 14.84 -5.65
C VAL A 132 4.42 14.25 -4.44
N LEU A 133 3.59 15.05 -3.77
CA LEU A 133 2.69 14.60 -2.71
C LEU A 133 1.27 14.54 -3.26
N LEU A 134 0.66 13.36 -3.20
CA LEU A 134 -0.72 13.14 -3.65
C LEU A 134 -1.62 12.84 -2.46
N THR A 135 -2.84 13.37 -2.50
CA THR A 135 -3.91 13.01 -1.56
C THR A 135 -4.88 12.04 -2.24
N LEU A 136 -4.87 10.77 -1.82
CA LEU A 136 -5.80 9.74 -2.27
C LEU A 136 -7.06 9.79 -1.42
N GLN A 137 -8.22 10.06 -2.01
CA GLN A 137 -9.50 9.90 -1.33
C GLN A 137 -9.96 8.44 -1.41
N ILE A 138 -10.37 7.88 -0.28
CA ILE A 138 -10.83 6.49 -0.16
C ILE A 138 -12.35 6.53 0.01
N HIS A 139 -13.08 6.29 -1.08
CA HIS A 139 -14.53 6.47 -1.13
C HIS A 139 -15.35 5.29 -0.59
N ASP A 140 -14.76 4.09 -0.59
CA ASP A 140 -15.44 2.83 -0.28
C ASP A 140 -14.93 2.17 1.02
N PHE A 141 -14.38 2.96 1.94
CA PHE A 141 -14.06 2.44 3.26
C PHE A 141 -15.34 2.27 4.07
N VAL A 142 -15.81 1.02 4.12
CA VAL A 142 -16.97 0.61 4.89
C VAL A 142 -16.50 -0.29 6.02
N MET A 143 -16.76 0.16 7.23
CA MET A 143 -16.45 -0.59 8.43
C MET A 143 -17.71 -1.26 8.96
N GLU A 144 -17.57 -2.53 9.34
CA GLU A 144 -18.59 -3.32 10.01
C GLU A 144 -18.10 -3.66 11.42
N MET A 145 -18.82 -3.18 12.45
CA MET A 145 -18.56 -3.48 13.86
C MET A 145 -19.82 -4.09 14.46
N GLY A 146 -19.90 -5.42 14.47
CA GLY A 146 -21.13 -6.11 14.85
C GLY A 146 -22.31 -5.67 13.97
N PRO A 147 -23.44 -5.19 14.54
CA PRO A 147 -24.59 -4.76 13.76
C PRO A 147 -24.41 -3.38 13.08
N VAL A 148 -23.34 -2.64 13.40
CA VAL A 148 -23.13 -1.27 12.91
C VAL A 148 -22.29 -1.31 11.63
N LYS A 149 -22.86 -0.81 10.54
CA LYS A 149 -22.16 -0.57 9.27
C LYS A 149 -22.03 0.92 9.02
N LYS A 150 -20.80 1.43 8.89
CA LYS A 150 -20.53 2.85 8.67
C LYS A 150 -19.57 3.04 7.51
N ARG A 151 -19.96 3.90 6.57
CA ARG A 151 -19.05 4.42 5.53
C ARG A 151 -18.30 5.60 6.11
N LEU A 152 -16.98 5.56 6.01
CA LEU A 152 -16.10 6.60 6.51
C LEU A 152 -15.48 7.35 5.33
N LYS A 153 -15.34 8.67 5.49
CA LYS A 153 -14.52 9.46 4.57
C LYS A 153 -13.08 9.33 5.05
N GLU A 154 -12.23 8.76 4.22
CA GLU A 154 -10.81 8.66 4.51
C GLU A 154 -9.99 9.23 3.36
N ALA A 155 -8.82 9.74 3.69
CA ALA A 155 -7.85 10.17 2.70
C ALA A 155 -6.44 9.86 3.18
N ALA A 156 -5.54 9.58 2.24
CA ALA A 156 -4.14 9.29 2.50
C ALA A 156 -3.24 10.22 1.71
N CYS A 157 -2.16 10.68 2.33
CA CYS A 157 -1.06 11.25 1.57
C CYS A 157 -0.09 10.15 1.13
N VAL A 158 0.31 10.16 -0.14
CA VAL A 158 1.31 9.24 -0.70
C VAL A 158 2.33 10.01 -1.53
N ALA A 159 3.54 9.45 -1.65
CA ALA A 159 4.64 10.06 -2.36
C ALA A 159 5.14 9.17 -3.52
N PRO A 160 4.46 9.15 -4.68
CA PRO A 160 4.92 8.37 -5.82
C PRO A 160 6.33 8.81 -6.23
N SER A 161 7.18 7.84 -6.55
CA SER A 161 8.55 8.09 -6.98
C SER A 161 9.02 6.96 -7.90
N PRO A 162 9.82 7.27 -8.94
CA PRO A 162 10.42 6.25 -9.81
C PRO A 162 11.21 5.18 -9.04
N ARG A 163 11.67 5.48 -7.82
CA ARG A 163 12.36 4.52 -6.94
C ARG A 163 11.51 3.28 -6.60
N PHE A 164 10.20 3.44 -6.62
CA PHE A 164 9.23 2.38 -6.32
C PHE A 164 8.60 1.78 -7.58
N MET A 165 9.09 2.15 -8.76
CA MET A 165 8.67 1.58 -10.04
C MET A 165 9.78 0.67 -10.59
N LYS A 166 9.40 -0.51 -11.07
CA LYS A 166 10.35 -1.44 -11.70
C LYS A 166 9.69 -2.07 -12.93
N ILE A 167 10.36 -1.98 -14.07
CA ILE A 167 10.02 -2.79 -15.25
C ILE A 167 11.15 -3.80 -15.40
N ARG A 168 10.81 -5.07 -15.45
CA ARG A 168 11.77 -6.16 -15.68
C ARG A 168 11.31 -6.96 -16.87
N GLU A 169 12.14 -6.98 -17.90
CA GLU A 169 11.96 -7.88 -19.04
C GLU A 169 12.56 -9.23 -18.66
N THR A 170 11.80 -10.30 -18.88
CA THR A 170 12.13 -11.69 -18.51
C THR A 170 12.65 -11.84 -17.07
N PRO A 171 11.86 -11.47 -16.05
CA PRO A 171 12.31 -11.55 -14.65
C PRO A 171 12.64 -12.97 -14.18
N ASN A 172 12.06 -14.01 -14.81
CA ASN A 172 12.37 -15.42 -14.58
C ASN A 172 11.92 -16.29 -15.78
N ASP A 173 12.08 -17.61 -15.67
CA ASP A 173 11.77 -18.57 -16.74
C ASP A 173 10.29 -18.68 -17.10
N ASP A 174 9.35 -18.19 -16.29
CA ASP A 174 7.91 -18.32 -16.56
C ASP A 174 7.25 -16.98 -16.91
N CYS A 175 7.93 -15.86 -16.66
CA CYS A 175 7.41 -14.51 -16.81
C CYS A 175 8.20 -13.74 -17.86
N VAL A 176 7.48 -13.21 -18.86
CA VAL A 176 8.02 -12.43 -19.99
C VAL A 176 8.24 -10.97 -19.59
N LEU A 177 7.34 -10.42 -18.78
CA LEU A 177 7.39 -9.01 -18.38
C LEU A 177 6.78 -8.85 -16.99
N SER A 178 7.47 -8.13 -16.11
CA SER A 178 6.90 -7.67 -14.84
C SER A 178 6.97 -6.15 -14.76
N ILE A 179 5.82 -5.52 -14.49
CA ILE A 179 5.69 -4.08 -14.28
C ILE A 179 5.19 -3.87 -12.85
N GLN A 180 6.06 -3.33 -12.01
CA GLN A 180 5.76 -2.98 -10.63
C GLN A 180 5.61 -1.47 -10.50
N VAL A 181 4.53 -1.05 -9.87
CA VAL A 181 4.25 0.33 -9.47
C VAL A 181 4.04 0.32 -7.97
N GLY A 182 4.71 1.24 -7.25
CA GLY A 182 4.46 1.40 -5.83
C GLY A 182 4.65 2.82 -5.35
N TYR A 183 4.27 3.03 -4.09
CA TYR A 183 4.40 4.31 -3.40
C TYR A 183 4.40 4.12 -1.88
N PRO A 184 5.17 4.94 -1.15
CA PRO A 184 5.03 5.05 0.29
C PRO A 184 3.86 5.95 0.68
N PHE A 185 3.26 5.61 1.81
CA PHE A 185 2.34 6.46 2.53
C PHE A 185 3.12 7.46 3.37
N VAL A 186 2.64 8.71 3.37
CA VAL A 186 3.14 9.77 4.24
C VAL A 186 2.39 9.69 5.56
N GLU A 187 3.12 9.84 6.67
CA GLU A 187 2.59 9.86 8.04
C GLU A 187 1.83 11.17 8.30
N PHE A 188 0.75 11.38 7.55
CA PHE A 188 -0.15 12.50 7.65
C PHE A 188 -1.54 12.06 7.19
N ALA A 189 -2.56 12.40 7.98
CA ALA A 189 -3.96 12.10 7.71
C ALA A 189 -4.68 13.40 7.28
N PRO A 190 -4.92 13.62 5.98
CA PRO A 190 -5.61 14.81 5.49
C PRO A 190 -7.03 14.97 6.06
N ILE A 191 -7.69 13.85 6.33
CA ILE A 191 -8.99 13.79 7.00
C ILE A 191 -8.77 13.05 8.32
N PRO A 192 -8.64 13.76 9.46
CA PRO A 192 -8.50 13.13 10.75
C PRO A 192 -9.70 12.24 11.06
N ASN A 193 -9.43 11.05 11.59
CA ASN A 193 -10.44 10.12 12.06
C ASN A 193 -9.99 9.48 13.38
N ILE A 194 -10.91 8.75 14.02
CA ILE A 194 -10.67 8.08 15.31
C ILE A 194 -10.04 6.69 15.15
N PHE A 195 -9.67 6.28 13.94
CA PHE A 195 -9.05 4.99 13.70
C PHE A 195 -7.53 5.12 13.84
N GLY A 196 -6.95 4.22 14.63
CA GLY A 196 -5.50 4.09 14.74
C GLY A 196 -4.90 3.19 13.65
N PHE A 197 -5.76 2.52 12.88
CA PHE A 197 -5.39 1.84 11.64
C PHE A 197 -5.98 2.58 10.44
N GLY A 198 -5.14 2.92 9.47
CA GLY A 198 -5.56 3.66 8.29
C GLY A 198 -4.57 4.77 7.90
N PRO A 199 -4.91 5.56 6.89
CA PRO A 199 -4.02 6.55 6.33
C PRO A 199 -3.37 7.48 7.37
N GLY A 200 -2.03 7.52 7.39
CA GLY A 200 -1.27 8.44 8.24
C GLY A 200 -1.08 8.01 9.70
N LYS A 201 -1.46 6.79 10.09
CA LYS A 201 -1.23 6.24 11.45
C LYS A 201 -0.11 5.20 11.54
N PHE A 202 0.47 4.83 10.41
CA PHE A 202 1.67 4.00 10.35
C PHE A 202 2.91 4.90 10.33
N GLY A 203 3.99 4.46 10.99
CA GLY A 203 5.27 5.18 10.92
C GLY A 203 5.85 5.23 9.49
N ILE A 204 5.62 4.17 8.72
CA ILE A 204 5.78 4.07 7.27
C ILE A 204 4.90 2.93 6.76
N ALA A 205 4.33 3.09 5.57
CA ALA A 205 3.73 2.00 4.83
C ALA A 205 4.09 2.08 3.35
N LEU A 206 4.14 0.94 2.67
CA LEU A 206 4.35 0.82 1.24
C LEU A 206 3.20 0.02 0.64
N LYS A 207 2.90 0.36 -0.61
CA LYS A 207 1.97 -0.40 -1.42
C LYS A 207 2.54 -0.59 -2.81
N TYR A 208 2.44 -1.82 -3.31
CA TYR A 208 2.86 -2.21 -4.65
C TYR A 208 1.71 -2.88 -5.39
N PHE A 209 1.69 -2.66 -6.70
CA PHE A 209 0.95 -3.40 -7.70
C PHE A 209 1.95 -3.91 -8.72
N THR A 210 2.00 -5.22 -8.92
CA THR A 210 2.91 -5.85 -9.89
C THR A 210 2.08 -6.62 -10.89
N PHE A 211 2.11 -6.19 -12.15
CA PHE A 211 1.49 -6.89 -13.27
C PHE A 211 2.55 -7.78 -13.92
N ASN A 212 2.23 -9.07 -14.09
CA ASN A 212 3.13 -10.03 -14.70
C ASN A 212 2.46 -10.62 -15.94
N LEU A 213 3.17 -10.59 -17.06
CA LEU A 213 2.84 -11.33 -18.28
C LEU A 213 3.60 -12.65 -18.27
N MET A 214 2.87 -13.75 -18.18
CA MET A 214 3.42 -15.10 -18.21
C MET A 214 3.70 -15.54 -19.65
N LYS A 215 4.58 -16.54 -19.83
CA LYS A 215 4.95 -17.07 -21.16
C LYS A 215 3.78 -17.67 -21.94
N ASP A 216 2.78 -18.17 -21.22
CA ASP A 216 1.57 -18.75 -21.80
C ASP A 216 0.50 -17.69 -22.12
N GLY A 217 0.80 -16.40 -21.94
CA GLY A 217 -0.12 -15.29 -22.16
C GLY A 217 -1.02 -14.96 -20.96
N GLU A 218 -0.95 -15.69 -19.84
CA GLU A 218 -1.66 -15.30 -18.62
C GLU A 218 -1.14 -13.96 -18.07
N VAL A 219 -2.04 -13.09 -17.64
CA VAL A 219 -1.72 -11.87 -16.91
C VAL A 219 -2.13 -12.05 -15.46
N THR A 220 -1.17 -11.94 -14.55
CA THR A 220 -1.41 -11.98 -13.11
C THR A 220 -1.08 -10.64 -12.48
N THR A 221 -1.79 -10.31 -11.40
CA THR A 221 -1.52 -9.11 -10.59
C THR A 221 -1.21 -9.51 -9.17
N GLU A 222 -0.09 -9.01 -8.65
CA GLU A 222 0.30 -9.12 -7.25
C GLU A 222 0.17 -7.75 -6.58
N MET A 223 -0.57 -7.70 -5.49
CA MET A 223 -0.68 -6.53 -4.62
C MET A 223 0.02 -6.83 -3.31
N ASP A 224 0.91 -5.94 -2.91
CA ASP A 224 1.67 -6.08 -1.67
C ASP A 224 1.52 -4.81 -0.84
N PHE A 225 1.07 -4.97 0.40
CA PHE A 225 0.98 -3.92 1.38
C PHE A 225 1.81 -4.30 2.59
N LEU A 226 2.56 -3.33 3.12
CA LEU A 226 3.38 -3.52 4.30
C LEU A 226 3.46 -2.22 5.09
N ALA A 227 3.43 -2.33 6.40
CA ALA A 227 3.51 -1.22 7.34
C ALA A 227 4.48 -1.53 8.49
N ALA A 228 5.20 -0.50 8.93
CA ALA A 228 6.12 -0.54 10.06
C ALA A 228 6.04 0.76 10.88
N PRO A 229 5.90 0.72 12.22
CA PRO A 229 5.61 -0.48 13.00
C PRO A 229 4.25 -1.12 12.63
N ARG A 230 3.96 -2.30 13.18
CA ARG A 230 2.58 -2.80 13.27
C ARG A 230 1.68 -1.75 13.93
N CYS A 231 0.37 -1.92 13.76
CA CYS A 231 -0.61 -1.03 14.35
C CYS A 231 -0.42 -0.96 15.88
N GLU A 232 -0.22 0.25 16.42
CA GLU A 232 -0.09 0.45 17.87
C GLU A 232 -1.44 0.62 18.56
N LYS A 233 -2.50 0.97 17.80
CA LYS A 233 -3.86 1.21 18.29
C LYS A 233 -4.89 0.91 17.21
N VAL A 234 -5.99 0.26 17.55
CA VAL A 234 -7.15 0.13 16.65
C VAL A 234 -7.93 1.43 16.59
N PHE A 235 -8.13 2.09 17.75
CA PHE A 235 -8.75 3.41 17.84
C PHE A 235 -7.78 4.44 18.41
N ASP A 236 -7.70 5.60 17.78
CA ASP A 236 -6.91 6.74 18.24
C ASP A 236 -7.82 7.87 18.73
N PHE A 237 -8.15 7.83 20.02
CA PHE A 237 -8.86 8.89 20.73
C PHE A 237 -7.90 9.96 21.30
N GLY A 238 -6.68 10.04 20.77
CA GLY A 238 -5.62 10.95 21.21
C GLY A 238 -4.66 10.31 22.21
N LYS A 239 -3.74 11.13 22.74
CA LYS A 239 -2.65 10.65 23.61
C LYS A 239 -3.10 10.23 25.01
N MET A 240 -4.24 10.74 25.47
CA MET A 240 -4.70 10.58 26.86
C MET A 240 -5.72 9.46 27.05
N ILE A 241 -6.29 8.94 25.96
CA ILE A 241 -7.34 7.92 26.01
C ILE A 241 -6.74 6.62 25.45
N PRO A 242 -6.65 5.54 26.26
CA PRO A 242 -6.13 4.27 25.79
C PRO A 242 -7.04 3.68 24.72
N ASP A 243 -6.46 2.94 23.78
CA ASP A 243 -7.23 2.17 22.81
C ASP A 243 -8.10 1.14 23.54
N PRO A 244 -9.43 1.16 23.40
CA PRO A 244 -10.29 0.20 24.08
C PRO A 244 -10.05 -1.25 23.65
N LEU A 245 -9.40 -1.50 22.51
CA LEU A 245 -9.06 -2.86 22.07
C LEU A 245 -7.67 -3.26 22.55
N TYR A 246 -6.60 -2.66 22.00
CA TYR A 246 -5.24 -3.06 22.38
C TYR A 246 -4.91 -2.69 23.82
N GLY A 247 -5.27 -1.48 24.26
CA GLY A 247 -5.04 -1.04 25.63
C GLY A 247 -5.75 -1.90 26.68
N THR A 248 -6.93 -2.43 26.39
CA THR A 248 -7.62 -3.37 27.31
C THR A 248 -6.90 -4.72 27.36
N ALA A 249 -6.43 -5.24 26.22
CA ALA A 249 -5.67 -6.48 26.19
C ALA A 249 -4.34 -6.34 26.94
N ASP A 250 -3.60 -5.25 26.72
CA ASP A 250 -2.37 -4.93 27.44
C ASP A 250 -2.62 -4.75 28.94
N MET A 251 -3.75 -4.14 29.33
CA MET A 251 -4.14 -4.02 30.74
C MET A 251 -4.41 -5.39 31.37
N VAL A 252 -5.04 -6.32 30.65
CA VAL A 252 -5.24 -7.70 31.14
C VAL A 252 -3.90 -8.42 31.30
N GLU A 253 -2.98 -8.28 30.35
CA GLU A 253 -1.63 -8.82 30.48
C GLU A 253 -0.91 -8.26 31.71
N MET A 254 -0.95 -6.94 31.90
CA MET A 254 -0.37 -6.27 33.06
C MET A 254 -0.99 -6.75 34.38
N LEU A 255 -2.33 -6.80 34.47
CA LEU A 255 -3.05 -7.21 35.69
C LEU A 255 -2.84 -8.69 36.01
N THR A 256 -2.56 -9.52 35.00
CA THR A 256 -2.24 -10.93 35.17
C THR A 256 -0.74 -11.19 35.30
N LEU A 257 0.08 -10.13 35.44
CA LEU A 257 1.54 -10.21 35.52
C LEU A 257 2.17 -11.04 34.38
N GLY A 258 1.61 -10.94 33.18
CA GLY A 258 2.08 -11.68 32.01
C GLY A 258 1.58 -13.13 31.90
N MET A 259 0.72 -13.61 32.81
CA MET A 259 0.13 -14.95 32.68
C MET A 259 -0.78 -15.07 31.44
N VAL A 260 -1.38 -13.97 31.00
CA VAL A 260 -2.18 -13.90 29.77
C VAL A 260 -1.53 -12.89 28.83
N SER A 261 -0.96 -13.35 27.72
CA SER A 261 -0.36 -12.45 26.73
C SER A 261 -1.42 -11.76 25.86
N ALA A 262 -1.26 -10.46 25.61
CA ALA A 262 -2.10 -9.70 24.67
C ALA A 262 -1.76 -9.99 23.20
N SER A 263 -0.56 -10.53 22.93
CA SER A 263 -0.05 -10.74 21.56
C SER A 263 -0.99 -11.54 20.65
N PRO A 264 -1.62 -12.66 21.08
CA PRO A 264 -2.57 -13.38 20.24
C PRO A 264 -3.80 -12.55 19.85
N PHE A 265 -4.25 -11.65 20.73
CA PHE A 265 -5.36 -10.74 20.44
C PHE A 265 -4.95 -9.67 19.43
N HIS A 266 -3.77 -9.06 19.59
CA HIS A 266 -3.24 -8.10 18.61
C HIS A 266 -3.05 -8.75 17.24
N ASP A 267 -2.49 -9.96 17.21
CA ASP A 267 -2.33 -10.75 15.98
C ASP A 267 -3.67 -11.04 15.28
N MET A 268 -4.70 -11.38 16.06
CA MET A 268 -6.05 -11.63 15.52
C MET A 268 -6.66 -10.35 14.91
N MET A 269 -6.53 -9.22 15.60
CA MET A 269 -7.04 -7.93 15.12
C MET A 269 -6.29 -7.44 13.88
N ASP A 270 -4.95 -7.48 13.90
CA ASP A 270 -4.11 -7.15 12.74
C ASP A 270 -4.45 -8.03 11.54
N LYS A 271 -4.68 -9.33 11.75
CA LYS A 271 -5.15 -10.23 10.69
C LYS A 271 -6.48 -9.76 10.10
N GLY A 272 -7.48 -9.43 10.92
CA GLY A 272 -8.77 -8.93 10.43
C GLY A 272 -8.67 -7.61 9.64
N MET A 273 -7.73 -6.74 10.03
CA MET A 273 -7.43 -5.51 9.30
C MET A 273 -6.78 -5.79 7.93
N LEU A 274 -5.84 -6.74 7.86
CA LEU A 274 -5.24 -7.20 6.61
C LEU A 274 -6.28 -7.87 5.68
N GLU A 275 -7.20 -8.69 6.21
CA GLU A 275 -8.30 -9.26 5.43
C GLU A 275 -9.18 -8.15 4.82
N THR A 276 -9.55 -7.16 5.62
CA THR A 276 -10.33 -6.01 5.14
C THR A 276 -9.58 -5.25 4.05
N HIS A 277 -8.28 -5.03 4.23
CA HIS A 277 -7.42 -4.39 3.24
C HIS A 277 -7.41 -5.16 1.91
N CYS A 278 -7.22 -6.48 1.95
CA CYS A 278 -7.27 -7.33 0.76
C CYS A 278 -8.65 -7.38 0.08
N ARG A 279 -9.75 -7.26 0.82
CA ARG A 279 -11.10 -7.15 0.22
C ARG A 279 -11.25 -5.86 -0.59
N VAL A 280 -10.75 -4.73 -0.07
CA VAL A 280 -10.77 -3.44 -0.79
C VAL A 280 -9.93 -3.54 -2.07
N HIS A 281 -8.76 -4.16 -1.99
CA HIS A 281 -7.91 -4.43 -3.14
C HIS A 281 -8.57 -5.35 -4.17
N GLN A 282 -9.25 -6.39 -3.72
CA GLN A 282 -9.94 -7.28 -4.64
C GLN A 282 -11.08 -6.57 -5.38
N ALA A 283 -11.84 -5.71 -4.68
CA ALA A 283 -12.89 -4.91 -5.32
C ALA A 283 -12.31 -3.97 -6.39
N LEU A 284 -11.15 -3.35 -6.12
CA LEU A 284 -10.41 -2.57 -7.12
C LEU A 284 -10.02 -3.43 -8.34
N MET A 285 -9.48 -4.63 -8.12
CA MET A 285 -9.08 -5.52 -9.22
C MET A 285 -10.27 -6.01 -10.04
N ASP A 286 -11.39 -6.35 -9.40
CA ASP A 286 -12.61 -6.77 -10.10
C ASP A 286 -13.10 -5.66 -11.05
N GLY A 287 -13.11 -4.40 -10.59
CA GLY A 287 -13.45 -3.25 -11.43
C GLY A 287 -12.44 -2.98 -12.54
N LEU A 288 -11.14 -3.13 -12.27
CA LEU A 288 -10.09 -3.06 -13.28
C LEU A 288 -10.19 -4.18 -14.33
N GLY A 289 -10.71 -5.34 -13.95
CA GLY A 289 -10.98 -6.44 -14.88
C GLY A 289 -12.03 -6.07 -15.94
N ASP A 290 -13.04 -5.27 -15.58
CA ASP A 290 -14.02 -4.74 -16.56
C ASP A 290 -13.37 -3.74 -17.52
N VAL A 291 -12.51 -2.87 -16.99
CA VAL A 291 -11.73 -1.91 -17.81
C VAL A 291 -10.81 -2.66 -18.77
N TRP A 292 -10.12 -3.70 -18.29
CA TRP A 292 -9.22 -4.53 -19.10
C TRP A 292 -9.95 -5.17 -20.30
N VAL A 293 -11.10 -5.80 -20.06
CA VAL A 293 -11.90 -6.42 -21.12
C VAL A 293 -12.36 -5.38 -22.16
N THR A 294 -12.82 -4.22 -21.70
CA THR A 294 -13.26 -3.13 -22.59
C THR A 294 -12.10 -2.61 -23.42
N TRP A 295 -10.97 -2.31 -22.79
CA TRP A 295 -9.76 -1.83 -23.45
C TRP A 295 -9.25 -2.84 -24.50
N LEU A 296 -9.23 -4.14 -24.19
CA LEU A 296 -8.82 -5.16 -25.18
C LEU A 296 -9.73 -5.21 -26.40
N ALA A 297 -11.04 -4.98 -26.23
CA ALA A 297 -11.99 -4.94 -27.34
C ALA A 297 -11.72 -3.72 -28.25
N GLU A 298 -11.39 -2.57 -27.66
CA GLU A 298 -11.01 -1.35 -28.40
C GLU A 298 -9.71 -1.56 -29.18
N GLN A 299 -8.72 -2.28 -28.61
CA GLN A 299 -7.47 -2.62 -29.30
C GLN A 299 -7.62 -3.74 -30.36
N ALA A 300 -8.82 -4.28 -30.57
CA ALA A 300 -9.10 -5.30 -31.58
C ALA A 300 -9.81 -4.76 -32.83
N GLY A 301 -10.44 -3.59 -32.73
CA GLY A 301 -11.11 -2.90 -33.84
C GLY A 301 -10.15 -1.99 -34.60
#